data_AF-A0A7W0H7Z9-F1
#
_entry.id   AF-A0A7W0H7Z9-F1
#
_cell.length_a   1.000
_cell.length_b   1.000
_cell.length_c   1.000
_cell.angle_alpha   90.00
_cell.angle_beta   90.00
_cell.angle_gamma   90.00
#
_symmetry.space_group_name_H-M   'P 1'
#
loop_
_entity.id
_entity.type
_entity.pdbx_description
1 polymer ?
#
loop_
_entity_poly.entity_id
_entity_poly.type
_entity_poly.pdbx_seq_one_letter_code
_entity_poly.pdbx_strand_id
1 'polypeptide(L)'
;MKRLLLLISAVSLTLGPAPAAGARVVELGAVPNNNAVPSCPADPCEAAVRVTALQGRIAGGRKNPYYIRRDGYIVAFTVQLSKPSDEQIAFFNDNFGSPPQVRLSVLRRGDTRKTRLNYRLISQSDVYDVDRYLGSSPTFVLDQPLRVKKTNWIAITVPMWAPIFSNNLTNSDWWRSSRAKDNCEPPRSLDQFALQELRNVSVFGCTYHKARLLYTATYVPDPQPTVETDEDEPN
;
A
#
# COMPACT_ATOMS: atom_id res chain seq x y z
N MET A 1 -80.04 -8.89 24.51
CA MET A 1 -79.12 -7.74 24.63
C MET A 1 -77.78 -8.17 24.04
N LYS A 2 -77.33 -7.48 22.99
CA LYS A 2 -76.15 -7.80 22.15
C LYS A 2 -74.84 -7.43 22.86
N ARG A 3 -73.85 -8.33 22.87
CA ARG A 3 -72.42 -7.97 23.00
C ARG A 3 -71.60 -8.87 22.07
N LEU A 4 -71.20 -8.31 20.94
CA LEU A 4 -70.28 -8.90 19.96
C LEU A 4 -68.88 -8.36 20.31
N LEU A 5 -67.97 -9.23 20.75
CA LEU A 5 -66.58 -8.87 21.04
C LEU A 5 -65.76 -9.02 19.75
N LEU A 6 -65.32 -7.88 19.20
CA LEU A 6 -64.37 -7.77 18.11
C LEU A 6 -62.95 -7.97 18.67
N LEU A 7 -62.28 -9.05 18.25
CA LEU A 7 -60.85 -9.27 18.45
C LEU A 7 -60.08 -8.56 17.32
N ILE A 8 -59.40 -7.46 17.66
CA ILE A 8 -58.50 -6.74 16.77
C ILE A 8 -57.09 -7.32 17.00
N SER A 9 -56.61 -8.13 16.06
CA SER A 9 -55.23 -8.61 16.03
C SER A 9 -54.32 -7.49 15.51
N ALA A 10 -53.58 -6.85 16.41
CA ALA A 10 -52.57 -5.86 16.04
C ALA A 10 -51.34 -6.57 15.46
N VAL A 11 -51.16 -6.51 14.14
CA VAL A 11 -49.92 -6.91 13.46
C VAL A 11 -48.92 -5.77 13.65
N SER A 12 -48.01 -5.92 14.61
CA SER A 12 -46.88 -5.00 14.79
C SER A 12 -45.81 -5.30 13.73
N LEU A 13 -45.80 -4.50 12.65
CA LEU A 13 -44.74 -4.52 11.66
C LEU A 13 -43.48 -3.88 12.26
N THR A 14 -42.54 -4.70 12.75
CA THR A 14 -41.22 -4.22 13.20
C THR A 14 -40.38 -3.89 11.98
N LEU A 15 -40.36 -2.62 11.55
CA LEU A 15 -39.34 -2.11 10.62
C LEU A 15 -37.99 -2.08 11.35
N GLY A 16 -37.22 -3.16 11.22
CA GLY A 16 -35.80 -3.14 11.57
C GLY A 16 -35.02 -2.31 10.54
N PRO A 17 -34.00 -1.54 10.94
CA PRO A 17 -33.15 -0.85 9.98
C PRO A 17 -32.44 -1.88 9.11
N ALA A 18 -32.58 -1.74 7.79
CA ALA A 18 -31.79 -2.54 6.85
C ALA A 18 -30.30 -2.28 7.09
N PRO A 19 -29.44 -3.31 7.15
CA PRO A 19 -28.01 -3.10 7.26
C PRO A 19 -27.54 -2.27 6.06
N ALA A 20 -26.93 -1.12 6.33
CA ALA A 20 -26.31 -0.32 5.29
C ALA A 20 -25.21 -1.16 4.62
N ALA A 21 -25.48 -1.64 3.41
CA ALA A 21 -24.50 -2.33 2.58
C ALA A 21 -23.48 -1.31 2.06
N GLY A 22 -22.55 -0.90 2.93
CA GLY A 22 -21.46 -0.01 2.58
C GLY A 22 -20.36 -0.74 1.79
N ALA A 23 -19.84 -0.11 0.74
CA ALA A 23 -18.65 -0.59 0.07
C ALA A 23 -17.49 -0.69 1.07
N ARG A 24 -16.90 -1.89 1.21
CA ARG A 24 -15.81 -2.13 2.15
C ARG A 24 -14.54 -1.43 1.67
N VAL A 25 -14.19 -0.27 2.23
CA VAL A 25 -12.90 0.37 1.97
C VAL A 25 -11.86 -0.17 2.95
N VAL A 26 -10.69 -0.55 2.44
CA VAL A 26 -9.59 -1.11 3.24
C VAL A 26 -8.33 -0.30 2.99
N GLU A 27 -7.74 0.24 4.06
CA GLU A 27 -6.44 0.90 3.98
C GLU A 27 -5.32 -0.14 4.15
N LEU A 28 -4.65 -0.49 3.06
CA LEU A 28 -3.48 -1.37 3.08
C LEU A 28 -2.29 -0.64 3.69
N GLY A 29 -1.47 -1.34 4.47
CA GLY A 29 -0.33 -0.73 5.16
C GLY A 29 -0.66 -0.02 6.47
N ALA A 30 -1.94 0.28 6.73
CA ALA A 30 -2.36 0.91 7.97
C ALA A 30 -2.07 0.02 9.18
N VAL A 31 -1.63 0.65 10.27
CA VAL A 31 -1.44 0.01 11.57
C VAL A 31 -2.11 0.80 12.69
N PRO A 32 -2.65 0.12 13.71
CA PRO A 32 -3.11 0.79 14.92
C PRO A 32 -1.94 1.54 15.57
N ASN A 33 -2.16 2.79 15.98
CA ASN A 33 -1.16 3.64 16.67
C ASN A 33 0.16 3.73 15.88
N ASN A 34 0.11 4.37 14.70
CA ASN A 34 1.28 4.55 13.84
C ASN A 34 2.31 5.50 14.49
N ASN A 35 3.21 4.95 15.30
CA ASN A 35 4.27 5.70 16.00
C ASN A 35 5.58 5.75 15.21
N ALA A 36 5.58 5.39 13.92
CA ALA A 36 6.78 5.45 13.10
C ALA A 36 7.11 6.92 12.81
N VAL A 37 8.20 7.41 13.41
CA VAL A 37 8.71 8.75 13.18
C VAL A 37 9.52 8.75 11.88
N PRO A 38 9.25 9.65 10.92
CA PRO A 38 10.05 9.78 9.71
C PRO A 38 11.53 10.03 10.03
N SER A 39 12.44 9.47 9.25
CA SER A 39 13.89 9.49 9.54
C SER A 39 14.50 10.89 9.43
N CYS A 40 14.09 11.70 8.45
CA CYS A 40 14.65 13.04 8.24
C CYS A 40 13.87 14.13 9.01
N PRO A 41 14.56 15.15 9.54
CA PRO A 41 15.94 15.53 9.25
C PRO A 41 17.01 14.88 10.14
N ALA A 42 16.62 14.04 11.10
CA ALA A 42 17.55 13.40 12.03
C ALA A 42 18.52 12.43 11.33
N ASP A 43 19.67 12.19 11.98
CA ASP A 43 20.70 11.30 11.44
C ASP A 43 20.51 9.83 11.86
N PRO A 44 20.66 8.86 10.94
CA PRO A 44 20.87 9.06 9.50
C PRO A 44 19.57 9.46 8.77
N CYS A 45 19.63 10.53 7.98
CA CYS A 45 18.54 10.91 7.07
C CYS A 45 18.63 10.08 5.78
N GLU A 46 17.70 9.14 5.65
CA GLU A 46 17.67 8.18 4.54
C GLU A 46 16.44 8.39 3.66
N ALA A 47 16.65 8.33 2.33
CA ALA A 47 15.60 8.38 1.33
C ALA A 47 15.58 7.11 0.48
N ALA A 48 14.40 6.77 -0.05
CA ALA A 48 14.29 5.76 -1.10
C ALA A 48 14.85 6.37 -2.37
N VAL A 49 15.74 5.67 -3.06
CA VAL A 49 16.36 6.17 -4.29
C VAL A 49 16.30 5.12 -5.38
N ARG A 50 15.78 5.49 -6.56
CA ARG A 50 15.77 4.70 -7.80
C ARG A 50 15.36 3.25 -7.60
N VAL A 51 14.22 3.02 -6.96
CA VAL A 51 13.85 1.69 -6.44
C VAL A 51 12.35 1.45 -6.43
N THR A 52 11.93 0.21 -6.61
CA THR A 52 10.59 -0.26 -6.22
C THR A 52 10.69 -0.99 -4.89
N ALA A 53 9.92 -0.52 -3.90
CA ALA A 53 9.99 -0.94 -2.52
C ALA A 53 8.68 -1.61 -2.07
N LEU A 54 8.81 -2.80 -1.49
CA LEU A 54 7.70 -3.62 -1.03
C LEU A 54 7.82 -3.87 0.47
N GLN A 55 6.84 -3.37 1.26
CA GLN A 55 6.83 -3.63 2.69
C GLN A 55 6.44 -5.08 2.96
N GLY A 56 7.30 -5.80 3.66
CA GLY A 56 7.09 -7.21 3.98
C GLY A 56 6.34 -7.42 5.28
N ARG A 57 6.77 -6.72 6.34
CA ARG A 57 6.15 -6.77 7.66
C ARG A 57 6.23 -5.42 8.34
N ILE A 58 5.19 -5.11 9.09
CA ILE A 58 5.09 -3.94 9.94
C ILE A 58 4.86 -4.43 11.37
N ALA A 59 5.64 -3.96 12.34
CA ALA A 59 5.43 -4.28 13.75
C ALA A 59 4.02 -3.88 14.20
N GLY A 60 3.31 -4.78 14.91
CA GLY A 60 1.91 -4.56 15.31
C GLY A 60 0.90 -4.58 14.15
N GLY A 61 1.36 -4.70 12.90
CA GLY A 61 0.51 -4.73 11.72
C GLY A 61 0.09 -6.12 11.27
N ARG A 62 -0.79 -6.16 10.27
CA ARG A 62 -1.24 -7.41 9.62
C ARG A 62 -0.09 -8.06 8.87
N LYS A 63 -0.07 -9.40 8.85
CA LYS A 63 0.85 -10.17 7.98
C LYS A 63 0.62 -9.81 6.51
N ASN A 64 1.70 -9.55 5.79
CA ASN A 64 1.69 -9.15 4.38
C ASN A 64 0.75 -7.94 4.17
N PRO A 65 1.16 -6.75 4.65
CA PRO A 65 0.29 -5.57 4.75
C PRO A 65 -0.26 -5.08 3.41
N TYR A 66 0.44 -5.37 2.32
CA TYR A 66 0.09 -4.97 0.94
C TYR A 66 -0.30 -6.13 0.02
N TYR A 67 -0.61 -7.30 0.59
CA TYR A 67 -1.05 -8.45 -0.18
C TYR A 67 -2.55 -8.40 -0.47
N ILE A 68 -2.89 -8.49 -1.75
CA ILE A 68 -4.26 -8.48 -2.25
C ILE A 68 -4.90 -9.86 -2.06
N ARG A 69 -5.96 -9.90 -1.26
CA ARG A 69 -6.66 -11.13 -0.84
C ARG A 69 -7.90 -11.44 -1.68
N ARG A 70 -8.48 -10.42 -2.31
CA ARG A 70 -9.64 -10.49 -3.19
C ARG A 70 -9.41 -9.54 -4.36
N ASP A 71 -10.11 -9.73 -5.46
CA ASP A 71 -10.03 -8.81 -6.58
C ASP A 71 -10.63 -7.44 -6.18
N GLY A 72 -10.26 -6.38 -6.91
CA GLY A 72 -10.80 -5.04 -6.68
C GLY A 72 -9.93 -3.96 -7.30
N TYR A 73 -9.92 -2.77 -6.69
CA TYR A 73 -9.22 -1.59 -7.20
C TYR A 73 -8.43 -0.88 -6.10
N ILE A 74 -7.27 -0.33 -6.46
CA ILE A 74 -6.65 0.75 -5.70
C ILE A 74 -7.12 2.07 -6.29
N VAL A 75 -7.63 2.97 -5.45
CA VAL A 75 -8.23 4.24 -5.89
C VAL A 75 -7.45 5.47 -5.41
N ALA A 76 -6.67 5.32 -4.34
CA ALA A 76 -5.83 6.37 -3.79
C ALA A 76 -4.69 5.76 -2.99
N PHE A 77 -3.69 6.58 -2.66
CA PHE A 77 -2.63 6.21 -1.76
C PHE A 77 -2.13 7.40 -0.97
N THR A 78 -1.71 7.17 0.27
CA THR A 78 -1.15 8.21 1.13
C THR A 78 0.34 7.94 1.30
N VAL A 79 1.14 8.99 1.26
CA VAL A 79 2.59 8.89 1.51
C VAL A 79 2.93 9.86 2.62
N GLN A 80 3.56 9.39 3.69
CA GLN A 80 4.10 10.25 4.73
C GLN A 80 5.56 10.57 4.37
N LEU A 81 5.83 11.85 4.14
CA LEU A 81 7.11 12.36 3.69
C LEU A 81 7.82 13.02 4.86
N SER A 82 9.06 12.62 5.11
CA SER A 82 9.92 13.33 6.06
C SER A 82 10.17 14.77 5.61
N LYS A 83 10.69 15.61 6.50
CA LYS A 83 11.12 16.98 6.19
C LYS A 83 12.66 17.08 6.28
N PRO A 84 13.41 16.71 5.22
CA PRO A 84 14.85 16.95 5.21
C PRO A 84 15.17 18.46 5.28
N SER A 85 16.37 18.81 5.73
CA SER A 85 16.87 20.19 5.63
C SER A 85 17.17 20.58 4.18
N ASP A 86 17.37 21.86 3.91
CA ASP A 86 17.70 22.35 2.57
C ASP A 86 19.00 21.73 2.04
N GLU A 87 20.00 21.52 2.90
CA GLU A 87 21.25 20.84 2.54
C GLU A 87 21.03 19.36 2.19
N GLN A 88 20.16 18.67 2.94
CA GLN A 88 19.80 17.28 2.65
C GLN A 88 19.02 17.17 1.34
N ILE A 89 18.10 18.10 1.08
CA ILE A 89 17.37 18.19 -0.20
C ILE A 89 18.35 18.41 -1.36
N ALA A 90 19.28 19.37 -1.22
CA ALA A 90 20.32 19.63 -2.21
C ALA A 90 21.16 18.38 -2.48
N PHE A 91 21.61 17.69 -1.41
CA PHE A 91 22.34 16.43 -1.55
C PHE A 91 21.56 15.39 -2.36
N PHE A 92 20.28 15.17 -2.07
CA PHE A 92 19.50 14.18 -2.83
C PHE A 92 19.25 14.61 -4.27
N ASN A 93 18.99 15.89 -4.51
CA ASN A 93 18.79 16.42 -5.86
C ASN A 93 20.04 16.29 -6.71
N ASP A 94 21.21 16.63 -6.17
CA ASP A 94 22.48 16.58 -6.90
C ASP A 94 22.91 15.14 -7.21
N ASN A 95 22.62 14.18 -6.32
CA ASN A 95 23.06 12.80 -6.46
C ASN A 95 22.05 11.91 -7.21
N PHE A 96 20.75 12.15 -7.06
CA PHE A 96 19.70 11.26 -7.57
C PHE A 96 18.76 11.92 -8.57
N GLY A 97 18.84 13.25 -8.71
CA GLY A 97 18.05 14.11 -9.58
C GLY A 97 16.82 14.70 -8.88
N SER A 98 16.09 15.54 -9.60
CA SER A 98 14.98 16.36 -9.09
C SER A 98 13.80 16.35 -10.08
N PRO A 99 12.54 16.51 -9.62
CA PRO A 99 12.11 16.54 -8.22
C PRO A 99 12.04 15.15 -7.57
N PRO A 100 11.87 15.05 -6.23
CA PRO A 100 11.51 13.79 -5.59
C PRO A 100 10.18 13.27 -6.11
N GLN A 101 10.10 11.96 -6.36
CA GLN A 101 9.00 11.33 -7.10
C GLN A 101 8.57 10.00 -6.50
N VAL A 102 7.26 9.76 -6.52
CA VAL A 102 6.65 8.48 -6.12
C VAL A 102 5.57 8.04 -7.10
N ARG A 103 5.30 6.73 -7.15
CA ARG A 103 4.10 6.15 -7.75
C ARG A 103 3.77 4.82 -7.09
N LEU A 104 2.52 4.36 -7.24
CA LEU A 104 2.16 3.00 -6.86
C LEU A 104 2.44 2.01 -7.99
N SER A 105 2.75 0.78 -7.61
CA SER A 105 2.99 -0.33 -8.52
C SER A 105 2.25 -1.58 -8.05
N VAL A 106 1.57 -2.23 -8.99
CA VAL A 106 0.93 -3.53 -8.78
C VAL A 106 1.85 -4.61 -9.32
N LEU A 107 2.27 -5.51 -8.43
CA LEU A 107 3.23 -6.55 -8.73
C LEU A 107 2.61 -7.94 -8.67
N ARG A 108 3.06 -8.83 -9.57
CA ARG A 108 2.80 -10.27 -9.51
C ARG A 108 4.09 -11.01 -9.16
N ARG A 109 4.08 -11.70 -8.01
CA ARG A 109 5.20 -12.54 -7.56
C ARG A 109 5.26 -13.83 -8.37
N GLY A 110 6.46 -14.36 -8.57
CA GLY A 110 6.65 -15.75 -9.01
C GLY A 110 6.04 -16.77 -8.03
N ASP A 111 5.63 -17.90 -8.57
CA ASP A 111 4.93 -18.99 -7.89
C ASP A 111 5.86 -20.13 -7.42
N THR A 112 7.03 -20.27 -8.03
CA THR A 112 8.01 -21.30 -7.64
C THR A 112 8.94 -20.84 -6.52
N ARG A 113 9.58 -21.80 -5.83
CA ARG A 113 10.62 -21.50 -4.83
C ARG A 113 11.79 -20.69 -5.42
N LYS A 114 12.17 -20.97 -6.67
CA LYS A 114 13.27 -20.28 -7.37
C LYS A 114 12.89 -18.85 -7.76
N THR A 115 11.62 -18.60 -8.11
CA THR A 115 11.13 -17.31 -8.60
C THR A 115 10.38 -16.49 -7.55
N ARG A 116 10.34 -16.93 -6.29
CA ARG A 116 9.61 -16.24 -5.20
C ARG A 116 10.08 -14.82 -4.89
N LEU A 117 11.28 -14.44 -5.36
CA LEU A 117 11.81 -13.08 -5.25
C LEU A 117 11.62 -12.27 -6.53
N ASN A 118 11.16 -12.91 -7.62
CA ASN A 118 10.93 -12.23 -8.88
C ASN A 118 9.51 -11.66 -8.87
N TYR A 119 9.39 -10.37 -9.14
CA TYR A 119 8.12 -9.68 -9.25
C TYR A 119 8.02 -9.05 -10.63
N ARG A 120 6.88 -9.29 -11.28
CA ARG A 120 6.52 -8.67 -12.54
C ARG A 120 5.67 -7.43 -12.29
N LEU A 121 6.01 -6.30 -12.90
CA LEU A 121 5.15 -5.11 -12.91
C LEU A 121 3.92 -5.36 -13.79
N ILE A 122 2.72 -5.27 -13.22
CA ILE A 122 1.45 -5.53 -13.91
C ILE A 122 0.78 -4.23 -14.33
N SER A 123 0.74 -3.26 -13.42
CA SER A 123 0.20 -1.91 -13.64
C SER A 123 0.84 -0.95 -12.65
N GLN A 124 0.70 0.34 -12.90
CA GLN A 124 1.25 1.41 -12.08
C GLN A 124 0.38 2.66 -12.21
N SER A 125 0.40 3.52 -11.19
CA SER A 125 -0.17 4.87 -11.31
C SER A 125 0.73 5.79 -12.13
N ASP A 126 0.27 7.02 -12.33
CA ASP A 126 1.13 8.13 -12.75
C ASP A 126 2.26 8.38 -11.73
N VAL A 127 3.29 9.12 -12.16
CA VAL A 127 4.29 9.69 -11.25
C VAL A 127 3.73 10.94 -10.61
N TYR A 128 3.95 11.07 -9.31
CA TYR A 128 3.62 12.26 -8.55
C TYR A 128 4.92 12.87 -8.03
N ASP A 129 5.13 14.14 -8.35
CA ASP A 129 6.18 14.96 -7.75
C ASP A 129 5.74 15.34 -6.32
N VAL A 130 6.66 15.21 -5.36
CA VAL A 130 6.33 15.32 -3.92
C VAL A 130 7.09 16.40 -3.16
N ASP A 131 7.84 17.23 -3.86
CA ASP A 131 8.64 18.34 -3.32
C ASP A 131 7.82 19.29 -2.45
N ARG A 132 6.66 19.74 -2.93
CA ARG A 132 5.75 20.65 -2.21
C ARG A 132 5.08 20.04 -0.98
N TYR A 133 5.24 18.74 -0.75
CA TYR A 133 4.61 18.01 0.34
C TYR A 133 5.61 17.48 1.37
N LEU A 134 6.91 17.80 1.25
CA LEU A 134 7.92 17.40 2.22
C LEU A 134 7.53 17.85 3.64
N GLY A 135 7.60 16.93 4.60
CA GLY A 135 7.14 17.14 5.98
C GLY A 135 5.65 16.96 6.23
N SER A 136 4.89 16.44 5.26
CA SER A 136 3.46 16.20 5.37
C SER A 136 3.07 14.79 4.88
N SER A 137 1.77 14.47 4.95
CA SER A 137 1.24 13.16 4.54
C SER A 137 0.16 13.31 3.47
N PRO A 138 0.50 13.70 2.24
CA PRO A 138 -0.48 13.84 1.16
C PRO A 138 -1.13 12.50 0.78
N THR A 139 -2.43 12.56 0.46
CA THR A 139 -3.16 11.49 -0.23
C THR A 139 -3.34 11.86 -1.69
N PHE A 140 -2.90 10.99 -2.58
CA PHE A 140 -3.05 11.11 -4.03
C PHE A 140 -4.18 10.21 -4.51
N VAL A 141 -5.20 10.81 -5.10
CA VAL A 141 -6.25 10.07 -5.81
C VAL A 141 -5.71 9.66 -7.18
N LEU A 142 -6.04 8.45 -7.63
CA LEU A 142 -5.64 7.96 -8.94
C LEU A 142 -6.66 8.40 -9.99
N ASP A 143 -6.19 9.06 -11.04
CA ASP A 143 -7.03 9.43 -12.19
C ASP A 143 -7.66 8.19 -12.84
N GLN A 144 -6.89 7.10 -12.89
CA GLN A 144 -7.34 5.77 -13.28
C GLN A 144 -7.13 4.78 -12.13
N PRO A 145 -8.21 4.24 -11.53
CA PRO A 145 -8.10 3.20 -10.52
C PRO A 145 -7.32 1.98 -11.04
N LEU A 146 -6.37 1.48 -10.24
CA LEU A 146 -5.58 0.32 -10.61
C LEU A 146 -6.34 -0.95 -10.29
N ARG A 147 -6.74 -1.69 -11.34
CA ARG A 147 -7.30 -3.03 -11.15
C ARG A 147 -6.26 -3.95 -10.51
N VAL A 148 -6.65 -4.62 -9.44
CA VAL A 148 -5.85 -5.60 -8.73
C VAL A 148 -6.55 -6.96 -8.69
N LYS A 149 -5.75 -8.01 -8.75
CA LYS A 149 -6.20 -9.39 -8.62
C LYS A 149 -5.69 -10.00 -7.33
N LYS A 150 -6.42 -10.97 -6.79
CA LYS A 150 -5.93 -11.84 -5.71
C LYS A 150 -4.52 -12.31 -6.06
N THR A 151 -3.64 -12.34 -5.06
CA THR A 151 -2.20 -12.62 -5.17
C THR A 151 -1.29 -11.48 -5.62
N ASN A 152 -1.84 -10.37 -6.11
CA ASN A 152 -1.04 -9.18 -6.39
C ASN A 152 -0.50 -8.59 -5.09
N TRP A 153 0.59 -7.85 -5.23
CA TRP A 153 1.23 -7.09 -4.17
C TRP A 153 1.28 -5.63 -4.57
N ILE A 154 0.98 -4.75 -3.63
CA ILE A 154 1.13 -3.30 -3.83
C ILE A 154 2.51 -2.90 -3.34
N ALA A 155 3.24 -2.17 -4.17
CA ALA A 155 4.54 -1.60 -3.88
C ALA A 155 4.53 -0.11 -4.17
N ILE A 156 5.47 0.62 -3.60
CA ILE A 156 5.77 2.01 -3.95
C ILE A 156 7.02 2.03 -4.83
N THR A 157 6.97 2.73 -5.95
CA THR A 157 8.10 2.93 -6.85
C THR A 157 8.56 4.37 -6.74
N VAL A 158 9.87 4.55 -6.61
CA VAL A 158 10.57 5.83 -6.45
C VAL A 158 11.56 5.95 -7.60
N PRO A 159 11.18 6.61 -8.71
CA PRO A 159 12.04 6.73 -9.89
C PRO A 159 13.32 7.53 -9.63
N MET A 160 13.23 8.55 -8.77
CA MET A 160 14.31 9.47 -8.43
C MET A 160 14.72 9.27 -6.97
N TRP A 161 14.20 10.11 -6.07
CA TRP A 161 14.30 9.93 -4.63
C TRP A 161 13.00 10.33 -3.91
N ALA A 162 12.78 9.84 -2.70
CA ALA A 162 11.69 10.27 -1.82
C ALA A 162 11.98 9.89 -0.35
N PRO A 163 11.78 10.80 0.64
CA PRO A 163 12.11 10.53 2.04
C PRO A 163 10.96 9.82 2.78
N ILE A 164 10.64 8.61 2.31
CA ILE A 164 9.44 7.82 2.70
C ILE A 164 9.77 6.70 3.70
N PHE A 165 10.70 6.94 4.62
CA PHE A 165 11.16 5.92 5.56
C PHE A 165 11.09 6.35 7.02
N SER A 166 10.91 5.35 7.86
CA SER A 166 11.24 5.39 9.28
C SER A 166 12.29 4.30 9.55
N ASN A 167 13.35 4.64 10.27
CA ASN A 167 14.44 3.74 10.64
C ASN A 167 14.49 3.55 12.17
N ASN A 168 15.49 2.82 12.66
CA ASN A 168 15.65 2.51 14.09
C ASN A 168 14.44 1.80 14.73
N LEU A 169 13.70 1.03 13.93
CA LEU A 169 12.53 0.27 14.37
C LEU A 169 12.92 -1.13 14.87
N THR A 170 11.91 -1.91 15.27
CA THR A 170 12.11 -3.30 15.68
C THR A 170 12.53 -4.18 14.50
N ASN A 171 13.19 -5.32 14.77
CA ASN A 171 13.52 -6.31 13.72
C ASN A 171 12.29 -6.90 13.00
N SER A 172 11.09 -6.70 13.55
CA SER A 172 9.85 -7.13 12.93
C SER A 172 9.36 -6.20 11.82
N ASP A 173 9.88 -4.98 11.74
CA ASP A 173 9.72 -4.09 10.59
C ASP A 173 10.76 -4.45 9.54
N TRP A 174 10.29 -4.83 8.35
CA TRP A 174 11.17 -5.04 7.20
C TRP A 174 10.47 -4.83 5.86
N TRP A 175 11.27 -4.40 4.89
CA TRP A 175 10.86 -4.21 3.51
C TRP A 175 11.90 -4.78 2.54
N ARG A 176 11.53 -4.89 1.27
CA ARG A 176 12.42 -5.34 0.19
C ARG A 176 12.43 -4.37 -0.96
N SER A 177 13.59 -4.24 -1.58
CA SER A 177 13.75 -3.48 -2.82
C SER A 177 13.92 -4.38 -4.03
N SER A 178 13.62 -3.87 -5.21
CA SER A 178 14.00 -4.39 -6.53
C SER A 178 15.51 -4.38 -6.83
N ARG A 179 16.37 -4.11 -5.84
CA ARG A 179 17.83 -4.23 -5.97
C ARG A 179 18.24 -5.70 -5.96
N ALA A 180 19.29 -6.01 -6.75
CA ALA A 180 19.95 -7.31 -6.70
C ALA A 180 20.58 -7.54 -5.32
N LYS A 181 20.72 -8.81 -4.90
CA LYS A 181 21.12 -9.20 -3.54
C LYS A 181 22.42 -8.55 -3.04
N ASP A 182 23.36 -8.25 -3.94
CA ASP A 182 24.67 -7.70 -3.59
C ASP A 182 24.75 -6.17 -3.80
N ASN A 183 23.62 -5.52 -4.12
CA ASN A 183 23.52 -4.08 -4.44
C ASN A 183 22.59 -3.34 -3.47
N CYS A 184 22.62 -3.69 -2.18
CA CYS A 184 21.65 -3.20 -1.19
C CYS A 184 21.92 -1.78 -0.65
N GLU A 185 23.12 -1.21 -0.83
CA GLU A 185 23.49 0.09 -0.27
C GLU A 185 23.60 1.17 -1.37
N PRO A 186 22.78 2.24 -1.34
CA PRO A 186 23.19 3.51 -1.93
C PRO A 186 24.34 4.10 -1.08
N PRO A 187 25.42 4.69 -1.65
CA PRO A 187 25.59 5.19 -3.01
C PRO A 187 26.44 4.29 -3.94
N ARG A 188 26.73 3.03 -3.59
CA ARG A 188 27.65 2.19 -4.40
C ARG A 188 27.15 1.92 -5.82
N SER A 189 25.86 2.09 -6.07
CA SER A 189 25.24 1.99 -7.39
C SER A 189 24.23 3.11 -7.57
N LEU A 190 24.49 3.97 -8.57
CA LEU A 190 23.55 4.96 -9.11
C LEU A 190 22.57 4.31 -10.11
N ASP A 191 22.57 2.98 -10.22
CA ASP A 191 21.76 2.27 -11.20
C ASP A 191 20.27 2.46 -10.90
N GLN A 192 19.49 2.40 -11.97
CA GLN A 192 18.05 2.45 -11.88
C GLN A 192 17.48 1.06 -11.56
N PHE A 193 16.95 0.88 -10.35
CA PHE A 193 16.24 -0.34 -9.96
C PHE A 193 14.72 -0.16 -9.89
N ALA A 194 14.20 1.05 -10.04
CA ALA A 194 12.76 1.28 -10.14
C ALA A 194 12.19 0.54 -11.36
N LEU A 195 11.13 -0.25 -11.17
CA LEU A 195 10.41 -0.85 -12.27
C LEU A 195 9.56 0.25 -12.93
N GLN A 196 9.91 0.63 -14.16
CA GLN A 196 9.20 1.70 -14.90
C GLN A 196 8.36 1.16 -16.06
N GLU A 197 8.75 0.04 -16.65
CA GLU A 197 8.08 -0.53 -17.82
C GLU A 197 7.20 -1.72 -17.42
N LEU A 198 5.98 -1.74 -17.95
CA LEU A 198 5.03 -2.83 -17.70
C LEU A 198 5.60 -4.16 -18.18
N ARG A 199 5.23 -5.24 -17.48
CA ARG A 199 5.66 -6.63 -17.73
C ARG A 199 7.14 -6.92 -17.45
N ASN A 200 7.97 -5.92 -17.16
CA ASN A 200 9.32 -6.15 -16.68
C ASN A 200 9.30 -6.92 -15.36
N VAL A 201 10.29 -7.80 -15.23
CA VAL A 201 10.49 -8.65 -14.06
C VAL A 201 11.78 -8.22 -13.40
N SER A 202 11.72 -7.93 -12.11
CA SER A 202 12.91 -7.67 -11.31
C SER A 202 12.96 -8.58 -10.08
N VAL A 203 14.17 -8.84 -9.62
CA VAL A 203 14.42 -9.56 -8.38
C VAL A 203 14.37 -8.60 -7.20
N PHE A 204 13.63 -8.97 -6.17
CA PHE A 204 13.58 -8.24 -4.91
C PHE A 204 14.59 -8.85 -3.94
N GLY A 205 15.87 -8.60 -4.22
CA GLY A 205 17.01 -9.30 -3.63
C GLY A 205 17.43 -8.79 -2.25
N CYS A 206 17.27 -7.50 -2.00
CA CYS A 206 17.67 -6.88 -0.73
C CYS A 206 16.50 -6.82 0.25
N THR A 207 16.75 -7.23 1.49
CA THR A 207 15.81 -7.12 2.61
C THR A 207 16.41 -6.20 3.67
N TYR A 208 15.65 -5.18 4.05
CA TYR A 208 16.05 -4.17 5.01
C TYR A 208 15.23 -4.36 6.28
N HIS A 209 15.91 -4.58 7.40
CA HIS A 209 15.30 -4.75 8.71
C HIS A 209 15.36 -3.45 9.51
N LYS A 210 14.55 -3.34 10.56
CA LYS A 210 14.49 -2.16 11.43
C LYS A 210 14.08 -0.87 10.71
N ALA A 211 13.41 -1.03 9.56
CA ALA A 211 12.95 0.08 8.74
C ALA A 211 11.57 -0.19 8.14
N ARG A 212 10.81 0.87 7.92
CA ARG A 212 9.44 0.85 7.41
C ARG A 212 9.26 1.91 6.33
N LEU A 213 8.61 1.52 5.24
CA LEU A 213 8.10 2.41 4.21
C LEU A 213 6.83 3.11 4.71
N LEU A 214 6.80 4.42 4.57
CA LEU A 214 5.73 5.29 5.07
C LEU A 214 4.74 5.63 3.95
N TYR A 215 3.99 4.63 3.52
CA TYR A 215 2.83 4.81 2.65
C TYR A 215 1.66 3.96 3.13
N THR A 216 0.50 4.16 2.52
CA THR A 216 -0.68 3.29 2.59
C THR A 216 -1.41 3.32 1.24
N ALA A 217 -2.29 2.35 0.99
CA ALA A 217 -3.08 2.31 -0.25
C ALA A 217 -4.56 2.05 0.05
N THR A 218 -5.43 2.89 -0.49
CA THR A 218 -6.88 2.78 -0.37
C THR A 218 -7.39 1.75 -1.37
N TYR A 219 -7.77 0.58 -0.85
CA TYR A 219 -8.22 -0.59 -1.60
C TYR A 219 -9.72 -0.80 -1.43
N VAL A 220 -10.41 -0.95 -2.56
CA VAL A 220 -11.84 -1.28 -2.63
C VAL A 220 -11.98 -2.67 -3.27
N PRO A 221 -12.35 -3.71 -2.50
CA PRO A 221 -12.65 -5.03 -3.05
C PRO A 221 -13.86 -4.98 -3.98
N ASP A 222 -13.90 -5.90 -4.95
CA ASP A 222 -15.11 -6.12 -5.75
C ASP A 222 -16.31 -6.45 -4.83
N PRO A 223 -17.53 -5.99 -5.19
CA PRO A 223 -18.72 -6.26 -4.41
C PRO A 223 -18.99 -7.76 -4.29
N GLN A 224 -19.69 -8.15 -3.22
CA GLN A 224 -20.21 -9.50 -3.04
C GLN A 224 -21.74 -9.43 -2.99
N PRO A 225 -22.45 -10.46 -3.47
CA PRO A 225 -23.88 -10.60 -3.23
C PRO A 225 -24.18 -10.47 -1.74
N THR A 226 -25.23 -9.72 -1.41
CA THR A 226 -25.67 -9.45 -0.02
C THR A 226 -26.98 -10.19 0.32
N VAL A 227 -27.50 -10.95 -0.64
CA VAL A 227 -28.66 -11.82 -0.47
C VAL A 227 -28.14 -13.26 -0.55
N GLU A 228 -28.39 -14.05 0.49
CA GLU A 228 -28.25 -15.51 0.41
C GLU A 228 -29.33 -16.00 -0.56
N THR A 229 -28.92 -16.60 -1.68
CA THR A 229 -29.83 -17.35 -2.54
C THR A 229 -30.09 -18.69 -1.87
N ASP A 230 -31.35 -19.03 -1.63
CA ASP A 230 -31.85 -20.29 -1.02
C ASP A 230 -31.48 -21.58 -1.80
N GLU A 231 -30.47 -21.55 -2.66
CA GLU A 231 -30.05 -22.67 -3.51
C GLU A 231 -29.05 -23.63 -2.82
N ASP A 232 -28.65 -23.36 -1.58
CA ASP A 232 -27.70 -24.17 -0.80
C ASP A 232 -28.36 -25.06 0.27
N GLU A 233 -29.66 -25.34 0.20
CA GLU A 233 -30.28 -26.38 1.04
C GLU A 233 -30.03 -27.78 0.42
N PRO A 234 -29.22 -28.65 1.05
CA PRO A 234 -29.10 -30.03 0.60
C PRO A 234 -30.42 -30.77 0.90
N ASN A 235 -31.05 -31.28 -0.16
CA ASN A 235 -32.13 -32.27 -0.08
C ASN A 235 -31.69 -33.52 0.71
#